data_AF-A0A4Z1K0I3-F1
#
_entry.id   AF-A0A4Z1K0I3-F1
#
_cell.length_a   1.000
_cell.length_b   1.000
_cell.length_c   1.000
_cell.angle_alpha   90.00
_cell.angle_beta   90.00
_cell.angle_gamma   90.00
#
_symmetry.space_group_name_H-M   'P 1'
#
loop_
_entity.id
_entity.type
_entity.pdbx_description
1 polymer ?
#
loop_
_entity_poly.entity_id
_entity_poly.type
_entity_poly.pdbx_seq_one_letter_code
_entity_poly.pdbx_strand_id
1 'polypeptide(L)'
;MSFTLLLCIAILIPACLPSALPSKVSSNNKRISTPTCLNAASSRNCWNGNYSIDTNSEEAWPNTGVVVAYTLTITNQTMSPDGTPRWMLVVNGTYPGPTITANWGDTLEITVVNQIITDGVSIHWHGIVQKNTNTMDGVNGITECPIPPGSSKVYKFLATQHGTSWYHSHHAAQYGDGVLVLGSIVINGPASLNYDYDLGPLPITDFYYKSTYEEGLLSVSKGPPKADNGLINGTNRNPHKTAGVYNQVSGLVPGAKYRLRIINTSIDNHFQVTLDSHSFQVIQTDFVPIQPYTTNTIFIAIGQRYDVIITADQTPSNYWFRAIVPKPPTQKGFGCGQNANNGSINAIFSYQGVELSEPNSKSFLIPQSCEDETQLVSWNEKSVPENEFVWPTAQELIVTGPGSNSLPKAPAPYVWSINDTYMETEWDKPTLQYVAQGNKNYNVHQSIIELPDANVWTFWIIKNAAAIPHPIHLHGHDF
;
A
#
# COMPACT_ATOMS: atom_id res chain seq x y z
N MET A 1 10.29 -8.89 -70.95
CA MET A 1 11.04 -7.76 -71.55
C MET A 1 12.21 -7.45 -70.64
N SER A 2 13.42 -7.31 -71.17
CA SER A 2 14.62 -6.93 -70.42
C SER A 2 15.12 -5.59 -70.95
N PHE A 3 15.77 -4.77 -70.11
CA PHE A 3 17.08 -4.10 -70.33
C PHE A 3 17.38 -3.31 -69.01
N THR A 4 18.53 -3.37 -68.31
CA THR A 4 19.94 -2.99 -68.60
C THR A 4 20.10 -1.53 -69.11
N LEU A 5 21.16 -0.74 -68.89
CA LEU A 5 22.48 -0.80 -68.19
C LEU A 5 22.82 0.69 -67.79
N LEU A 6 23.65 1.12 -66.81
CA LEU A 6 25.08 0.97 -66.44
C LEU A 6 25.25 1.19 -64.90
N LEU A 7 26.35 0.93 -64.16
CA LEU A 7 27.76 0.50 -64.36
C LEU A 7 28.86 1.60 -64.16
N CYS A 8 29.68 1.44 -63.10
CA CYS A 8 31.15 1.66 -63.11
C CYS A 8 31.83 1.04 -61.86
N ILE A 9 33.06 0.51 -61.97
CA ILE A 9 33.79 -0.24 -60.92
C ILE A 9 35.32 0.00 -60.98
N ALA A 10 35.96 0.22 -59.82
CA ALA A 10 37.41 0.23 -59.49
C ALA A 10 37.52 0.11 -57.92
N ILE A 11 38.40 -0.60 -57.19
CA ILE A 11 39.60 -1.46 -57.38
C ILE A 11 40.82 -0.83 -58.10
N LEU A 12 42.08 -0.90 -57.64
CA LEU A 12 42.77 -1.59 -56.50
C LEU A 12 43.48 -0.52 -55.57
N ILE A 13 44.45 -0.71 -54.64
CA ILE A 13 45.29 -1.80 -54.06
C ILE A 13 45.84 -1.32 -52.65
N PRO A 14 46.36 -2.16 -51.71
CA PRO A 14 46.76 -1.72 -50.34
C PRO A 14 48.28 -1.67 -50.07
N ALA A 15 48.74 -0.91 -49.04
CA ALA A 15 50.09 -1.04 -48.43
C ALA A 15 50.28 -0.39 -47.02
N CYS A 16 50.80 -1.19 -46.07
CA CYS A 16 51.65 -0.93 -44.88
C CYS A 16 51.42 0.21 -43.84
N LEU A 17 51.90 -0.08 -42.62
CA LEU A 17 52.00 0.77 -41.41
C LEU A 17 53.28 1.64 -41.42
N PRO A 18 53.40 2.61 -40.49
CA PRO A 18 54.17 2.33 -39.27
C PRO A 18 53.48 2.76 -37.95
N SER A 19 53.98 2.22 -36.84
CA SER A 19 53.44 2.40 -35.48
C SER A 19 53.99 3.63 -34.73
N ALA A 20 53.16 4.25 -33.90
CA ALA A 20 53.57 5.18 -32.83
C ALA A 20 52.93 4.79 -31.48
N LEU A 21 53.62 5.08 -30.38
CA LEU A 21 53.26 4.62 -29.02
C LEU A 21 52.17 5.47 -28.36
N PRO A 22 51.35 4.89 -27.45
CA PRO A 22 50.31 5.64 -26.74
C PRO A 22 50.89 6.61 -25.71
N SER A 23 50.51 7.88 -25.80
CA SER A 23 50.81 8.89 -24.77
C SER A 23 50.05 8.59 -23.49
N LYS A 24 50.77 8.37 -22.37
CA LYS A 24 50.18 8.20 -21.03
C LYS A 24 49.47 9.48 -20.58
N VAL A 25 48.17 9.58 -20.82
CA VAL A 25 47.31 10.47 -20.02
C VAL A 25 47.26 9.89 -18.61
N SER A 26 47.89 10.59 -17.67
CA SER A 26 47.93 10.17 -16.26
C SER A 26 46.52 10.23 -15.68
N SER A 27 45.86 9.08 -15.56
CA SER A 27 44.64 8.94 -14.77
C SER A 27 44.98 9.20 -13.30
N ASN A 28 44.81 10.45 -12.88
CA ASN A 28 44.83 10.83 -11.47
C ASN A 28 43.62 10.21 -10.78
N ASN A 29 43.73 8.91 -10.49
CA ASN A 29 42.87 8.16 -9.57
C ASN A 29 43.10 8.64 -8.13
N LYS A 30 42.85 9.93 -7.89
CA LYS A 30 42.17 10.31 -6.67
C LYS A 30 40.84 9.57 -6.70
N ARG A 31 40.79 8.43 -6.03
CA ARG A 31 39.56 7.99 -5.38
C ARG A 31 39.17 9.16 -4.48
N ILE A 32 38.28 10.03 -4.97
CA ILE A 32 37.47 10.85 -4.10
C ILE A 32 36.68 9.82 -3.32
N SER A 33 37.05 9.60 -2.07
CA SER A 33 36.17 8.94 -1.12
C SER A 33 34.98 9.86 -0.95
N THR A 34 33.93 9.61 -1.73
CA THR A 34 32.58 10.08 -1.37
C THR A 34 32.39 9.72 0.09
N PRO A 35 32.16 10.71 0.99
CA PRO A 35 31.92 10.40 2.39
C PRO A 35 30.71 9.47 2.42
N THR A 36 30.90 8.23 2.90
CA THR A 36 29.85 7.22 2.95
C THR A 36 28.78 7.71 3.93
N CYS A 37 27.78 8.40 3.40
CA CYS A 37 26.85 9.16 4.21
C CYS A 37 25.93 8.19 4.96
N LEU A 38 26.05 8.17 6.28
CA LEU A 38 25.24 7.33 7.14
C LEU A 38 23.80 7.89 7.19
N ASN A 39 22.80 7.01 7.18
CA ASN A 39 21.45 7.42 7.55
C ASN A 39 21.44 7.70 9.07
N ALA A 40 21.39 8.98 9.42
CA ALA A 40 21.34 9.47 10.80
C ALA A 40 20.25 10.52 10.93
N ALA A 41 19.91 10.93 12.15
CA ALA A 41 18.84 11.91 12.40
C ALA A 41 19.01 13.21 11.59
N SER A 42 20.25 13.66 11.37
CA SER A 42 20.63 14.84 10.59
C SER A 42 20.93 14.58 9.10
N SER A 43 20.83 13.35 8.63
CA SER A 43 21.17 12.93 7.25
C SER A 43 20.28 11.78 6.76
N ARG A 44 18.97 11.89 6.96
CA ARG A 44 17.98 10.88 6.56
C ARG A 44 17.83 10.73 5.05
N ASN A 45 18.26 11.72 4.27
CA ASN A 45 18.31 11.67 2.80
C ASN A 45 19.37 10.68 2.26
N CYS A 46 20.34 10.27 3.09
CA CYS A 46 21.41 9.35 2.69
C CYS A 46 21.06 7.87 2.94
N TRP A 47 21.57 6.97 2.10
CA TRP A 47 21.47 5.52 2.32
C TRP A 47 22.76 4.77 1.93
N ASN A 48 23.33 4.04 2.89
CA ASN A 48 24.50 3.16 2.80
C ASN A 48 25.33 3.21 1.47
N GLY A 49 26.41 3.99 1.48
CA GLY A 49 27.38 4.03 0.38
C GLY A 49 27.06 5.12 -0.65
N ASN A 50 26.53 4.72 -1.81
CA ASN A 50 26.24 5.60 -2.94
C ASN A 50 24.73 5.84 -3.17
N TYR A 51 23.85 5.29 -2.33
CA TYR A 51 22.40 5.44 -2.49
C TYR A 51 21.90 6.66 -1.71
N SER A 52 20.80 7.25 -2.17
CA SER A 52 20.14 8.38 -1.51
C SER A 52 18.66 8.41 -1.85
N ILE A 53 17.94 9.37 -1.28
CA ILE A 53 16.57 9.72 -1.66
C ILE A 53 16.43 10.05 -3.17
N ASP A 54 17.51 10.53 -3.77
CA ASP A 54 17.64 10.92 -5.19
C ASP A 54 17.95 9.73 -6.13
N THR A 55 17.92 8.50 -5.60
CA THR A 55 18.14 7.28 -6.39
C THR A 55 16.79 6.67 -6.77
N ASN A 56 16.50 6.55 -8.07
CA ASN A 56 15.26 5.91 -8.54
C ASN A 56 15.21 4.42 -8.14
N SER A 57 14.35 4.10 -7.17
CA SER A 57 14.14 2.75 -6.63
C SER A 57 13.54 1.75 -7.61
N GLU A 58 12.93 2.21 -8.70
CA GLU A 58 12.43 1.31 -9.76
C GLU A 58 13.55 0.83 -10.68
N GLU A 59 14.64 1.60 -10.81
CA GLU A 59 15.80 1.26 -11.65
C GLU A 59 16.92 0.59 -10.84
N ALA A 60 17.23 1.13 -9.65
CA ALA A 60 18.38 0.72 -8.86
C ALA A 60 18.07 0.66 -7.36
N TRP A 61 18.52 -0.41 -6.72
CA TRP A 61 18.41 -0.67 -5.29
C TRP A 61 19.72 -1.25 -4.75
N PRO A 62 19.98 -1.20 -3.42
CA PRO A 62 21.13 -1.87 -2.83
C PRO A 62 21.08 -3.38 -3.04
N ASN A 63 22.24 -4.03 -3.17
CA ASN A 63 22.34 -5.49 -3.04
C ASN A 63 23.03 -5.80 -1.71
N THR A 64 22.24 -6.10 -0.67
CA THR A 64 22.76 -6.38 0.67
C THR A 64 23.20 -7.83 0.83
N GLY A 65 22.65 -8.74 0.01
CA GLY A 65 22.81 -10.19 0.18
C GLY A 65 22.12 -10.76 1.43
N VAL A 66 21.40 -9.94 2.20
CA VAL A 66 20.71 -10.36 3.43
C VAL A 66 19.35 -10.97 3.07
N VAL A 67 19.05 -12.12 3.68
CA VAL A 67 17.70 -12.72 3.67
C VAL A 67 17.06 -12.48 5.03
N VAL A 68 15.95 -11.76 5.06
CA VAL A 68 15.15 -11.51 6.26
C VAL A 68 13.98 -12.51 6.26
N ALA A 69 14.08 -13.51 7.14
CA ALA A 69 13.13 -14.60 7.21
C ALA A 69 12.05 -14.36 8.26
N TYR A 70 10.78 -14.63 7.91
CA TYR A 70 9.63 -14.55 8.81
C TYR A 70 8.78 -15.82 8.72
N THR A 71 8.07 -16.15 9.80
CA THR A 71 7.01 -17.18 9.80
C THR A 71 5.72 -16.55 10.30
N LEU A 72 4.67 -16.63 9.48
CA LEU A 72 3.33 -16.10 9.75
C LEU A 72 2.36 -17.28 9.89
N THR A 73 2.10 -17.67 11.13
CA THR A 73 1.16 -18.75 11.47
C THR A 73 -0.22 -18.16 11.67
N ILE A 74 -1.23 -18.65 10.95
CA ILE A 74 -2.56 -18.05 10.91
C ILE A 74 -3.56 -18.94 11.62
N THR A 75 -4.15 -18.43 12.71
CA THR A 75 -4.90 -19.21 13.70
C THR A 75 -6.20 -18.54 14.10
N ASN A 76 -7.24 -19.35 14.36
CA ASN A 76 -8.50 -18.90 14.99
C ASN A 76 -8.26 -18.62 16.48
N GLN A 77 -8.63 -17.42 16.94
CA GLN A 77 -8.52 -17.02 18.34
C GLN A 77 -9.64 -16.06 18.74
N THR A 78 -10.11 -16.16 19.99
CA THR A 78 -10.99 -15.13 20.56
C THR A 78 -10.15 -13.97 21.09
N MET A 79 -10.46 -12.74 20.66
CA MET A 79 -9.79 -11.51 21.10
C MET A 79 -10.79 -10.41 21.44
N SER A 80 -10.33 -9.37 22.14
CA SER A 80 -11.14 -8.23 22.58
C SER A 80 -10.47 -6.87 22.28
N PRO A 81 -10.26 -6.48 21.01
CA PRO A 81 -9.53 -5.24 20.64
C PRO A 81 -10.09 -3.95 21.27
N ASP A 82 -11.40 -3.87 21.47
CA ASP A 82 -12.07 -2.76 22.16
C ASP A 82 -12.69 -3.16 23.51
N GLY A 83 -12.26 -4.31 24.05
CA GLY A 83 -12.85 -4.94 25.23
C GLY A 83 -14.07 -5.83 24.94
N THR A 84 -14.63 -5.82 23.73
CA THR A 84 -15.73 -6.72 23.34
C THR A 84 -15.15 -8.04 22.77
N PRO A 85 -15.38 -9.21 23.40
CA PRO A 85 -14.83 -10.47 22.92
C PRO A 85 -15.54 -10.97 21.65
N ARG A 86 -14.74 -11.32 20.64
CA ARG A 86 -15.20 -11.90 19.37
C ARG A 86 -14.23 -12.98 18.86
N TRP A 87 -14.69 -13.82 17.95
CA TRP A 87 -13.80 -14.66 17.15
C TRP A 87 -13.09 -13.83 16.09
N MET A 88 -11.81 -14.15 15.87
CA MET A 88 -10.88 -13.49 14.95
C MET A 88 -9.92 -14.53 14.37
N LEU A 89 -9.43 -14.30 13.15
CA LEU A 89 -8.18 -14.91 12.68
C LEU A 89 -7.05 -13.91 12.84
N VAL A 90 -5.92 -14.40 13.33
CA VAL A 90 -4.78 -13.57 13.73
C VAL A 90 -3.47 -14.20 13.28
N VAL A 91 -2.43 -13.38 13.17
CA VAL A 91 -1.09 -13.83 12.76
C VAL A 91 -0.22 -13.98 14.01
N ASN A 92 0.34 -15.16 14.22
CA ASN A 92 1.16 -15.51 15.40
C ASN A 92 0.48 -15.21 16.75
N GLY A 93 -0.85 -15.24 16.80
CA GLY A 93 -1.64 -14.97 18.01
C GLY A 93 -1.74 -13.49 18.42
N THR A 94 -1.35 -12.55 17.55
CA THR A 94 -1.42 -11.10 17.82
C THR A 94 -2.28 -10.36 16.79
N TYR A 95 -2.88 -9.26 17.24
CA TYR A 95 -3.51 -8.28 16.36
C TYR A 95 -3.07 -6.85 16.78
N PRO A 96 -2.48 -6.04 15.87
CA PRO A 96 -2.07 -6.37 14.51
C PRO A 96 -1.09 -7.54 14.42
N GLY A 97 -0.96 -8.12 13.22
CA GLY A 97 0.10 -9.09 12.95
C GLY A 97 1.50 -8.46 13.08
N PRO A 98 2.55 -9.27 13.27
CA PRO A 98 3.91 -8.78 13.49
C PRO A 98 4.39 -7.91 12.34
N THR A 99 4.94 -6.73 12.64
CA THR A 99 5.53 -5.85 11.63
C THR A 99 6.73 -6.52 10.97
N ILE A 100 6.65 -6.70 9.66
CA ILE A 100 7.76 -7.14 8.83
C ILE A 100 8.68 -5.94 8.63
N THR A 101 9.93 -6.06 9.09
CA THR A 101 10.93 -5.00 9.01
C THR A 101 12.15 -5.51 8.24
N ALA A 102 12.49 -4.82 7.16
CA ALA A 102 13.65 -5.12 6.32
C ALA A 102 14.39 -3.81 5.96
N ASN A 103 15.53 -3.92 5.30
CA ASN A 103 16.22 -2.79 4.69
C ASN A 103 16.01 -2.81 3.18
N TRP A 104 16.07 -1.63 2.55
CA TRP A 104 16.05 -1.49 1.11
C TRP A 104 17.20 -2.28 0.48
N GLY A 105 16.87 -3.24 -0.38
CA GLY A 105 17.82 -4.20 -0.97
C GLY A 105 17.89 -5.58 -0.31
N ASP A 106 17.22 -5.80 0.83
CA ASP A 106 17.13 -7.13 1.46
C ASP A 106 16.14 -8.05 0.73
N THR A 107 16.38 -9.36 0.78
CA THR A 107 15.41 -10.37 0.29
C THR A 107 14.49 -10.79 1.44
N LEU A 108 13.18 -10.66 1.26
CA LEU A 108 12.19 -11.18 2.19
C LEU A 108 11.89 -12.64 1.87
N GLU A 109 11.90 -13.51 2.88
CA GLU A 109 11.54 -14.93 2.76
C GLU A 109 10.52 -15.29 3.85
N ILE A 110 9.24 -15.35 3.48
CA ILE A 110 8.13 -15.34 4.43
C ILE A 110 7.35 -16.64 4.30
N THR A 111 7.42 -17.48 5.34
CA THR A 111 6.69 -18.74 5.43
C THR A 111 5.30 -18.50 6.03
N VAL A 112 4.26 -18.57 5.21
CA VAL A 112 2.86 -18.50 5.67
C VAL A 112 2.38 -19.92 5.97
N VAL A 113 1.83 -20.14 7.16
CA VAL A 113 1.32 -21.44 7.63
C VAL A 113 -0.18 -21.30 7.95
N ASN A 114 -1.03 -22.00 7.20
CA ASN A 114 -2.46 -22.02 7.42
C ASN A 114 -2.80 -23.05 8.52
N GLN A 115 -3.26 -22.57 9.69
CA GLN A 115 -3.81 -23.39 10.78
C GLN A 115 -5.30 -23.10 11.03
N ILE A 116 -5.99 -22.56 10.02
CA ILE A 116 -7.45 -22.46 9.95
C ILE A 116 -8.03 -23.86 9.74
N ILE A 117 -9.27 -24.10 10.20
CA ILE A 117 -9.94 -25.40 10.10
C ILE A 117 -10.64 -25.57 8.74
N THR A 118 -11.19 -24.49 8.18
CA THR A 118 -12.18 -24.48 7.10
C THR A 118 -11.65 -23.94 5.78
N ASP A 119 -10.89 -22.84 5.82
CA ASP A 119 -10.70 -21.98 4.64
C ASP A 119 -9.27 -21.96 4.12
N GLY A 120 -9.12 -21.63 2.84
CA GLY A 120 -7.83 -21.34 2.22
C GLY A 120 -7.29 -19.96 2.63
N VAL A 121 -6.00 -19.74 2.41
CA VAL A 121 -5.33 -18.44 2.65
C VAL A 121 -4.45 -18.06 1.46
N SER A 122 -4.40 -16.78 1.14
CA SER A 122 -3.45 -16.14 0.23
C SER A 122 -3.01 -14.84 0.89
N ILE A 123 -1.69 -14.54 0.95
CA ILE A 123 -1.20 -13.31 1.58
C ILE A 123 -0.59 -12.40 0.53
N HIS A 124 -1.26 -11.28 0.29
CA HIS A 124 -0.78 -10.23 -0.61
C HIS A 124 0.10 -9.23 0.14
N TRP A 125 1.09 -8.70 -0.58
CA TRP A 125 2.13 -7.80 -0.08
C TRP A 125 1.88 -6.40 -0.68
N HIS A 126 0.96 -5.67 -0.05
CA HIS A 126 0.34 -4.46 -0.62
C HIS A 126 1.38 -3.46 -1.13
N GLY A 127 1.22 -2.98 -2.37
CA GLY A 127 2.13 -2.03 -3.01
C GLY A 127 3.54 -2.52 -3.31
N ILE A 128 3.91 -3.77 -2.98
CA ILE A 128 5.19 -4.35 -3.42
C ILE A 128 5.10 -4.65 -4.92
N VAL A 129 5.99 -4.06 -5.72
CA VAL A 129 6.00 -4.17 -7.19
C VAL A 129 6.23 -5.60 -7.73
N GLN A 130 6.63 -6.56 -6.88
CA GLN A 130 6.85 -7.98 -7.25
C GLN A 130 7.66 -8.15 -8.56
N LYS A 131 8.73 -7.35 -8.71
CA LYS A 131 9.52 -7.25 -9.95
C LYS A 131 10.14 -8.59 -10.31
N ASN A 132 9.65 -9.22 -11.39
CA ASN A 132 9.96 -10.59 -11.82
C ASN A 132 9.55 -11.70 -10.81
N THR A 133 8.70 -11.41 -9.83
CA THR A 133 8.27 -12.32 -8.76
C THR A 133 6.74 -12.43 -8.62
N ASN A 134 5.97 -12.18 -9.68
CA ASN A 134 4.50 -12.20 -9.69
C ASN A 134 3.85 -13.50 -9.12
N THR A 135 4.52 -14.65 -9.19
CA THR A 135 4.12 -15.91 -8.50
C THR A 135 4.12 -15.83 -6.96
N MET A 136 4.61 -14.73 -6.40
CA MET A 136 4.68 -14.42 -4.97
C MET A 136 3.74 -13.26 -4.58
N ASP A 137 2.91 -12.76 -5.51
CA ASP A 137 2.03 -11.63 -5.26
C ASP A 137 0.88 -11.95 -4.29
N GLY A 138 0.48 -13.22 -4.15
CA GLY A 138 -0.46 -13.64 -3.11
C GLY A 138 -1.94 -13.43 -3.43
N VAL A 139 -2.33 -13.54 -4.71
CA VAL A 139 -3.71 -13.34 -5.17
C VAL A 139 -4.28 -14.66 -5.66
N ASN A 140 -5.13 -15.28 -4.84
CA ASN A 140 -5.73 -16.57 -5.19
C ASN A 140 -6.68 -16.44 -6.39
N GLY A 141 -6.59 -17.38 -7.33
CA GLY A 141 -7.32 -17.33 -8.60
C GLY A 141 -6.66 -16.46 -9.68
N ILE A 142 -5.57 -15.75 -9.36
CA ILE A 142 -4.75 -15.03 -10.36
C ILE A 142 -3.31 -15.54 -10.34
N THR A 143 -2.60 -15.37 -9.23
CA THR A 143 -1.17 -15.72 -9.11
C THR A 143 -0.90 -17.03 -8.35
N GLU A 144 -1.88 -17.54 -7.61
CA GLU A 144 -1.79 -18.81 -6.87
C GLU A 144 -3.14 -19.49 -6.65
N CYS A 145 -3.13 -20.74 -6.20
CA CYS A 145 -4.25 -21.35 -5.50
C CYS A 145 -4.17 -20.98 -4.00
N PRO A 146 -5.28 -20.92 -3.26
CA PRO A 146 -5.23 -20.74 -1.80
C PRO A 146 -4.41 -21.83 -1.11
N ILE A 147 -3.59 -21.46 -0.12
CA ILE A 147 -2.91 -22.38 0.80
C ILE A 147 -4.00 -23.10 1.62
N PRO A 148 -4.16 -24.44 1.52
CA PRO A 148 -5.22 -25.14 2.23
C PRO A 148 -4.89 -25.32 3.73
N PRO A 149 -5.90 -25.60 4.58
CA PRO A 149 -5.74 -25.97 5.98
C PRO A 149 -4.60 -26.96 6.25
N GLY A 150 -3.77 -26.68 7.25
CA GLY A 150 -2.63 -27.50 7.65
C GLY A 150 -1.40 -27.42 6.74
N SER A 151 -1.45 -26.61 5.67
CA SER A 151 -0.34 -26.45 4.70
C SER A 151 0.36 -25.09 4.83
N SER A 152 1.47 -24.93 4.11
CA SER A 152 2.28 -23.69 4.12
C SER A 152 2.86 -23.36 2.76
N LYS A 153 3.02 -22.06 2.46
CA LYS A 153 3.78 -21.54 1.30
C LYS A 153 4.89 -20.61 1.77
N VAL A 154 6.04 -20.66 1.10
CA VAL A 154 7.10 -19.65 1.23
C VAL A 154 6.94 -18.63 0.11
N TYR A 155 6.76 -17.37 0.48
CA TYR A 155 6.80 -16.22 -0.43
C TYR A 155 8.22 -15.63 -0.40
N LYS A 156 8.81 -15.35 -1.57
CA LYS A 156 10.19 -14.85 -1.65
C LYS A 156 10.37 -13.78 -2.72
N PHE A 157 10.66 -12.56 -2.29
CA PHE A 157 10.79 -11.39 -3.16
C PHE A 157 11.83 -10.40 -2.61
N LEU A 158 12.27 -9.46 -3.45
CA LEU A 158 13.31 -8.49 -3.12
C LEU A 158 12.68 -7.15 -2.72
N ALA A 159 13.18 -6.52 -1.66
CA ALA A 159 12.75 -5.20 -1.21
C ALA A 159 13.33 -4.10 -2.12
N THR A 160 12.73 -3.90 -3.31
CA THR A 160 13.18 -2.91 -4.31
C THR A 160 12.68 -1.50 -4.05
N GLN A 161 11.51 -1.35 -3.41
CA GLN A 161 11.00 -0.07 -2.88
C GLN A 161 11.46 0.12 -1.42
N HIS A 162 11.27 1.31 -0.85
CA HIS A 162 11.48 1.60 0.58
C HIS A 162 10.40 2.54 1.12
N GLY A 163 10.04 2.42 2.40
CA GLY A 163 8.92 3.16 2.99
C GLY A 163 8.00 2.31 3.85
N THR A 164 6.69 2.55 3.73
CA THR A 164 5.64 1.92 4.55
C THR A 164 4.59 1.25 3.68
N SER A 165 4.26 0.01 4.02
CA SER A 165 3.04 -0.64 3.55
C SER A 165 2.53 -1.67 4.56
N TRP A 166 1.78 -2.66 4.09
CA TRP A 166 1.14 -3.70 4.86
C TRP A 166 1.03 -4.97 4.03
N TYR A 167 0.83 -6.11 4.70
CA TYR A 167 0.37 -7.34 4.09
C TYR A 167 -1.05 -7.64 4.58
N HIS A 168 -1.84 -8.34 3.79
CA HIS A 168 -3.18 -8.77 4.17
C HIS A 168 -3.60 -10.07 3.46
N SER A 169 -4.61 -10.77 3.99
CA SER A 169 -5.25 -11.85 3.24
C SER A 169 -5.93 -11.31 1.98
N HIS A 170 -5.82 -12.03 0.87
CA HIS A 170 -6.52 -11.71 -0.39
C HIS A 170 -7.67 -12.70 -0.69
N HIS A 171 -7.93 -13.66 0.21
CA HIS A 171 -8.93 -14.69 0.01
C HIS A 171 -10.34 -14.16 0.34
N ALA A 172 -11.06 -13.71 -0.70
CA ALA A 172 -12.38 -13.08 -0.57
C ALA A 172 -12.34 -11.90 0.45
N ALA A 173 -13.37 -11.76 1.28
CA ALA A 173 -13.44 -10.71 2.31
C ALA A 173 -12.61 -11.01 3.57
N GLN A 174 -11.72 -12.02 3.55
CA GLN A 174 -11.04 -12.50 4.76
C GLN A 174 -10.38 -11.37 5.55
N TYR A 175 -9.56 -10.48 4.98
CA TYR A 175 -8.83 -9.49 5.79
C TYR A 175 -9.71 -8.61 6.71
N GLY A 176 -11.02 -8.55 6.46
CA GLY A 176 -11.99 -7.84 7.30
C GLY A 176 -12.76 -8.65 8.35
N ASP A 177 -12.73 -9.99 8.33
CA ASP A 177 -13.78 -10.87 8.91
C ASP A 177 -13.75 -11.00 10.46
N GLY A 178 -13.21 -9.98 11.14
CA GLY A 178 -12.42 -10.14 12.36
C GLY A 178 -11.09 -10.86 12.09
N VAL A 179 -10.89 -11.29 10.86
CA VAL A 179 -9.78 -12.07 10.33
C VAL A 179 -8.74 -11.06 9.87
N LEU A 180 -8.22 -10.34 10.86
CA LEU A 180 -7.21 -9.30 10.67
C LEU A 180 -5.84 -9.98 10.53
N VAL A 181 -5.78 -10.86 9.52
CA VAL A 181 -4.62 -11.51 8.94
C VAL A 181 -3.89 -10.46 8.12
N LEU A 182 -3.45 -9.42 8.83
CA LEU A 182 -2.77 -8.25 8.31
C LEU A 182 -1.70 -7.80 9.29
N GLY A 183 -0.70 -7.12 8.78
CA GLY A 183 0.36 -6.50 9.56
C GLY A 183 1.15 -5.54 8.70
N SER A 184 1.88 -4.63 9.33
CA SER A 184 2.63 -3.60 8.60
C SER A 184 3.91 -4.15 7.99
N ILE A 185 4.31 -3.58 6.86
CA ILE A 185 5.63 -3.76 6.23
C ILE A 185 6.37 -2.42 6.37
N VAL A 186 7.55 -2.44 6.97
CA VAL A 186 8.47 -1.30 7.05
C VAL A 186 9.76 -1.69 6.35
N ILE A 187 10.03 -1.07 5.20
CA ILE A 187 11.31 -1.22 4.51
C ILE A 187 12.12 0.04 4.79
N ASN A 188 13.16 -0.09 5.60
CA ASN A 188 14.03 1.02 5.96
C ASN A 188 14.81 1.51 4.73
N GLY A 189 14.85 2.82 4.56
CA GLY A 189 15.52 3.50 3.45
C GLY A 189 15.74 4.97 3.79
N PRO A 190 16.12 5.80 2.80
CA PRO A 190 16.20 7.24 2.98
C PRO A 190 14.83 7.89 3.19
N ALA A 191 14.82 9.20 3.48
CA ALA A 191 13.62 10.02 3.58
C ALA A 191 13.92 11.48 3.17
N SER A 192 12.91 12.20 2.70
CA SER A 192 13.03 13.60 2.25
C SER A 192 13.14 14.64 3.37
N LEU A 193 12.88 14.28 4.64
CA LEU A 193 13.21 15.11 5.82
C LEU A 193 13.98 14.35 6.91
N ASN A 194 14.72 15.13 7.68
CA ASN A 194 15.41 14.72 8.90
C ASN A 194 14.46 14.56 10.09
N TYR A 195 14.62 13.45 10.82
CA TYR A 195 13.84 13.09 12.00
C TYR A 195 14.69 12.26 12.99
N ASP A 196 14.43 12.44 14.28
CA ASP A 196 15.21 11.83 15.36
C ASP A 196 14.78 10.38 15.60
N TYR A 197 13.48 10.17 15.81
CA TYR A 197 12.88 8.90 16.17
C TYR A 197 11.85 8.43 15.14
N ASP A 198 11.71 7.11 14.98
CA ASP A 198 10.63 6.48 14.23
C ASP A 198 9.65 5.85 15.24
N LEU A 199 8.39 6.26 15.20
CA LEU A 199 7.32 5.66 16.01
C LEU A 199 6.78 4.36 15.39
N GLY A 200 7.17 4.07 14.14
CA GLY A 200 6.69 2.90 13.41
C GLY A 200 5.27 3.06 12.86
N PRO A 201 4.62 1.93 12.52
CA PRO A 201 3.30 1.91 11.92
C PRO A 201 2.18 2.26 12.91
N LEU A 202 1.22 3.04 12.42
CA LEU A 202 -0.04 3.34 13.09
C LEU A 202 -1.20 2.93 12.17
N PRO A 203 -1.54 1.63 12.08
CA PRO A 203 -2.65 1.17 11.26
C PRO A 203 -3.99 1.59 11.88
N ILE A 204 -4.91 2.01 11.03
CA ILE A 204 -6.25 2.48 11.37
C ILE A 204 -7.25 1.65 10.56
N THR A 205 -8.28 1.13 11.22
CA THR A 205 -9.27 0.26 10.57
C THR A 205 -10.68 0.48 11.13
N ASP A 206 -11.71 0.13 10.37
CA ASP A 206 -13.05 -0.10 10.90
C ASP A 206 -13.16 -1.43 11.65
N PHE A 207 -14.22 -1.59 12.43
CA PHE A 207 -14.45 -2.79 13.23
C PHE A 207 -15.94 -3.10 13.31
N TYR A 208 -16.29 -4.32 12.93
CA TYR A 208 -17.64 -4.86 12.89
C TYR A 208 -17.72 -6.00 13.90
N TYR A 209 -18.70 -6.09 14.78
CA TYR A 209 -18.73 -7.19 15.76
C TYR A 209 -19.10 -8.54 15.15
N LYS A 210 -19.82 -8.54 14.02
CA LYS A 210 -20.08 -9.75 13.21
C LYS A 210 -18.85 -10.16 12.39
N SER A 211 -18.91 -11.34 11.81
CA SER A 211 -18.05 -11.76 10.70
C SER A 211 -18.39 -10.93 9.44
N THR A 212 -17.40 -10.52 8.64
CA THR A 212 -17.65 -9.99 7.28
C THR A 212 -18.01 -11.11 6.30
N TYR A 213 -17.88 -12.38 6.66
CA TYR A 213 -18.60 -13.44 5.97
C TYR A 213 -20.12 -13.26 6.12
N GLU A 214 -20.64 -13.04 7.34
CA GLU A 214 -22.05 -12.69 7.54
C GLU A 214 -22.41 -11.33 6.93
N GLU A 215 -21.65 -10.27 7.23
CA GLU A 215 -21.98 -8.92 6.75
C GLU A 215 -21.75 -8.74 5.24
N GLY A 216 -20.85 -9.52 4.63
CA GLY A 216 -20.62 -9.55 3.18
C GLY A 216 -21.72 -10.31 2.45
N LEU A 217 -22.18 -11.44 2.98
CA LEU A 217 -23.41 -12.11 2.49
C LEU A 217 -24.66 -11.21 2.66
N LEU A 218 -24.67 -10.34 3.67
CA LEU A 218 -25.70 -9.31 3.80
C LEU A 218 -25.49 -8.14 2.84
N SER A 219 -24.25 -7.70 2.58
CA SER A 219 -23.97 -6.50 1.77
C SER A 219 -24.35 -6.67 0.31
N VAL A 220 -24.11 -7.86 -0.27
CA VAL A 220 -24.57 -8.22 -1.63
C VAL A 220 -26.09 -8.14 -1.80
N SER A 221 -26.85 -8.09 -0.69
CA SER A 221 -28.31 -7.93 -0.67
C SER A 221 -28.82 -6.56 -0.21
N LYS A 222 -28.00 -5.73 0.46
CA LYS A 222 -28.43 -4.51 1.18
C LYS A 222 -27.54 -3.27 1.03
N GLY A 223 -26.37 -3.38 0.38
CA GLY A 223 -25.31 -2.37 0.42
C GLY A 223 -24.39 -2.53 1.64
N PRO A 224 -23.30 -1.75 1.73
CA PRO A 224 -22.26 -1.96 2.73
C PRO A 224 -22.78 -1.83 4.18
N PRO A 225 -22.28 -2.67 5.10
CA PRO A 225 -22.63 -2.60 6.52
C PRO A 225 -22.02 -1.34 7.16
N LYS A 226 -22.73 -0.76 8.13
CA LYS A 226 -22.18 0.28 9.00
C LYS A 226 -21.29 -0.37 10.07
N ALA A 227 -20.04 0.09 10.19
CA ALA A 227 -19.12 -0.39 11.21
C ALA A 227 -19.59 -0.03 12.63
N ASP A 228 -19.38 -0.94 13.58
CA ASP A 228 -19.74 -0.76 15.00
C ASP A 228 -18.74 0.14 15.72
N ASN A 229 -17.46 0.01 15.39
CA ASN A 229 -16.35 0.77 15.96
C ASN A 229 -15.26 1.00 14.89
N GLY A 230 -14.14 1.59 15.29
CA GLY A 230 -12.87 1.56 14.57
C GLY A 230 -11.72 1.46 15.56
N LEU A 231 -10.55 1.03 15.09
CA LEU A 231 -9.37 0.76 15.91
C LEU A 231 -8.17 1.54 15.40
N ILE A 232 -7.30 1.98 16.32
CA ILE A 232 -6.00 2.58 15.99
C ILE A 232 -4.93 1.70 16.64
N ASN A 233 -3.96 1.25 15.87
CA ASN A 233 -2.94 0.27 16.28
C ASN A 233 -3.55 -0.95 16.98
N GLY A 234 -4.67 -1.43 16.44
CA GLY A 234 -5.43 -2.57 16.95
C GLY A 234 -6.16 -2.39 18.29
N THR A 235 -6.28 -1.17 18.84
CA THR A 235 -7.05 -0.91 20.07
C THR A 235 -7.98 0.29 19.95
N ASN A 236 -9.07 0.28 20.72
CA ASN A 236 -9.91 1.44 21.01
C ASN A 236 -10.72 1.19 22.29
N ARG A 237 -11.54 2.17 22.70
CA ARG A 237 -12.65 1.95 23.62
C ARG A 237 -13.90 1.53 22.86
N ASN A 238 -14.74 0.68 23.47
CA ASN A 238 -16.02 0.32 22.86
C ASN A 238 -16.97 1.54 22.79
N PRO A 239 -18.00 1.54 21.91
CA PRO A 239 -18.87 2.71 21.71
C PRO A 239 -19.67 3.12 22.96
N HIS A 240 -19.93 2.17 23.87
CA HIS A 240 -20.58 2.42 25.15
C HIS A 240 -19.63 2.99 26.22
N LYS A 241 -18.32 3.08 25.96
CA LYS A 241 -17.26 3.50 26.88
C LYS A 241 -17.28 2.75 28.22
N THR A 242 -17.61 1.47 28.17
CA THR A 242 -17.58 0.52 29.31
C THR A 242 -16.33 -0.35 29.33
N ALA A 243 -15.71 -0.59 28.17
CA ALA A 243 -14.52 -1.43 28.02
C ALA A 243 -13.53 -0.86 26.98
N GLY A 244 -12.39 -1.54 26.83
CA GLY A 244 -11.33 -1.16 25.91
C GLY A 244 -10.49 0.05 26.36
N VAL A 245 -9.38 0.25 25.67
CA VAL A 245 -8.42 1.34 25.91
C VAL A 245 -8.06 2.02 24.59
N TYR A 246 -7.84 3.33 24.62
CA TYR A 246 -7.25 4.03 23.47
C TYR A 246 -5.78 3.62 23.32
N ASN A 247 -5.28 3.50 22.08
CA ASN A 247 -3.85 3.35 21.80
C ASN A 247 -3.06 4.53 22.38
N GLN A 248 -1.83 4.29 22.83
CA GLN A 248 -1.05 5.24 23.61
C GLN A 248 0.38 5.34 23.07
N VAL A 249 0.74 6.53 22.58
CA VAL A 249 2.12 6.94 22.31
C VAL A 249 2.55 7.84 23.47
N SER A 250 3.59 7.47 24.21
CA SER A 250 4.01 8.19 25.41
C SER A 250 5.52 8.44 25.43
N GLY A 251 5.95 9.45 26.19
CA GLY A 251 7.36 9.81 26.28
C GLY A 251 7.86 10.70 25.13
N LEU A 252 6.98 11.46 24.47
CA LEU A 252 7.40 12.42 23.45
C LEU A 252 8.31 13.50 24.06
N VAL A 253 9.56 13.57 23.58
CA VAL A 253 10.60 14.48 24.08
C VAL A 253 10.34 15.88 23.48
N PRO A 254 10.19 16.94 24.30
CA PRO A 254 9.96 18.29 23.80
C PRO A 254 11.02 18.73 22.78
N GLY A 255 10.56 19.23 21.62
CA GLY A 255 11.38 19.68 20.50
C GLY A 255 11.88 18.59 19.55
N ALA A 256 11.73 17.30 19.87
CA ALA A 256 12.18 16.21 19.00
C ALA A 256 11.24 15.95 17.81
N LYS A 257 11.79 15.38 16.73
CA LYS A 257 11.06 15.02 15.51
C LYS A 257 10.81 13.51 15.42
N TYR A 258 9.55 13.17 15.17
CA TYR A 258 9.04 11.81 15.13
C TYR A 258 8.47 11.48 13.75
N ARG A 259 9.00 10.44 13.09
CA ARG A 259 8.35 9.80 11.95
C ARG A 259 7.18 8.95 12.46
N LEU A 260 6.00 9.14 11.90
CA LEU A 260 4.80 8.35 12.15
C LEU A 260 4.29 7.82 10.81
N ARG A 261 3.94 6.53 10.76
CA ARG A 261 3.64 5.84 9.50
C ARG A 261 2.18 5.40 9.48
N ILE A 262 1.32 6.28 8.98
CA ILE A 262 -0.14 6.10 9.04
C ILE A 262 -0.57 5.17 7.90
N ILE A 263 -1.42 4.19 8.19
CA ILE A 263 -1.93 3.20 7.22
C ILE A 263 -3.44 3.07 7.42
N ASN A 264 -4.24 3.10 6.36
CA ASN A 264 -5.66 2.72 6.45
C ASN A 264 -5.85 1.27 5.98
N THR A 265 -6.13 0.38 6.93
CA THR A 265 -6.38 -1.06 6.72
C THR A 265 -7.87 -1.40 6.95
N SER A 266 -8.77 -0.50 6.57
CA SER A 266 -10.23 -0.69 6.67
C SER A 266 -10.83 -1.57 5.58
N ILE A 267 -12.09 -1.92 5.75
CA ILE A 267 -12.92 -2.70 4.83
C ILE A 267 -13.77 -1.77 3.94
N ASP A 268 -14.28 -0.68 4.50
CA ASP A 268 -15.17 0.30 3.82
C ASP A 268 -14.87 1.76 4.25
N ASN A 269 -14.34 1.96 5.46
CA ASN A 269 -14.15 3.28 6.06
C ASN A 269 -12.89 3.98 5.51
N HIS A 270 -13.07 5.19 4.99
CA HIS A 270 -11.98 6.11 4.71
C HIS A 270 -11.90 7.13 5.86
N PHE A 271 -10.71 7.65 6.16
CA PHE A 271 -10.52 8.55 7.29
C PHE A 271 -9.93 9.90 6.88
N GLN A 272 -10.39 10.94 7.55
CA GLN A 272 -9.59 12.14 7.81
C GLN A 272 -8.87 11.94 9.14
N VAL A 273 -7.54 12.09 9.15
CA VAL A 273 -6.70 11.93 10.34
C VAL A 273 -6.06 13.24 10.76
N THR A 274 -5.89 13.45 12.07
CA THR A 274 -5.26 14.66 12.64
C THR A 274 -4.68 14.39 14.02
N LEU A 275 -3.67 15.15 14.43
CA LEU A 275 -3.14 15.19 15.79
C LEU A 275 -3.38 16.59 16.36
N ASP A 276 -4.19 16.70 17.40
CA ASP A 276 -4.59 17.98 18.00
C ASP A 276 -3.38 18.90 18.26
N SER A 277 -3.45 20.14 17.78
CA SER A 277 -2.40 21.17 17.90
C SER A 277 -1.06 20.90 17.19
N HIS A 278 -0.85 19.76 16.53
CA HIS A 278 0.40 19.44 15.83
C HIS A 278 0.16 19.35 14.32
N SER A 279 1.05 19.91 13.51
CA SER A 279 1.03 19.73 12.06
C SER A 279 1.81 18.48 11.62
N PHE A 280 1.44 17.95 10.46
CA PHE A 280 2.14 16.87 9.77
C PHE A 280 3.00 17.47 8.64
N GLN A 281 4.31 17.22 8.65
CA GLN A 281 5.14 17.36 7.46
C GLN A 281 5.13 16.03 6.72
N VAL A 282 4.37 15.90 5.64
CA VAL A 282 4.24 14.66 4.87
C VAL A 282 5.50 14.46 4.03
N ILE A 283 6.08 13.26 4.05
CA ILE A 283 7.37 12.94 3.39
C ILE A 283 7.31 11.77 2.41
N GLN A 284 6.23 10.99 2.45
CA GLN A 284 6.02 9.83 1.59
C GLN A 284 4.51 9.61 1.48
N THR A 285 4.04 9.25 0.28
CA THR A 285 2.76 8.60 0.08
C THR A 285 3.03 7.18 -0.41
N ASP A 286 2.32 6.19 0.11
CA ASP A 286 2.52 4.78 -0.26
C ASP A 286 4.01 4.35 -0.14
N PHE A 287 4.62 3.82 -1.20
CA PHE A 287 6.07 3.53 -1.27
C PHE A 287 6.88 4.62 -2.00
N VAL A 288 6.27 5.78 -2.27
CA VAL A 288 6.85 6.88 -3.06
C VAL A 288 7.22 8.05 -2.14
N PRO A 289 8.52 8.35 -1.93
CA PRO A 289 8.93 9.55 -1.24
C PRO A 289 8.54 10.80 -2.01
N ILE A 290 8.06 11.83 -1.32
CA ILE A 290 7.58 13.08 -1.93
C ILE A 290 8.40 14.29 -1.50
N GLN A 291 8.30 15.37 -2.28
CA GLN A 291 8.67 16.71 -1.87
C GLN A 291 7.84 17.12 -0.63
N PRO A 292 8.46 17.50 0.51
CA PRO A 292 7.71 17.65 1.75
C PRO A 292 6.74 18.84 1.75
N TYR A 293 5.49 18.59 2.12
CA TYR A 293 4.48 19.63 2.37
C TYR A 293 3.94 19.54 3.81
N THR A 294 3.33 20.62 4.31
CA THR A 294 2.79 20.70 5.67
C THR A 294 1.27 20.81 5.64
N THR A 295 0.58 19.98 6.43
CA THR A 295 -0.88 20.02 6.63
C THR A 295 -1.23 19.76 8.09
N ASN A 296 -2.49 20.03 8.48
CA ASN A 296 -3.02 19.73 9.82
C ASN A 296 -3.96 18.51 9.82
N THR A 297 -4.39 18.08 8.64
CA THR A 297 -5.30 16.95 8.40
C THR A 297 -4.84 16.21 7.15
N ILE A 298 -5.00 14.89 7.12
CA ILE A 298 -4.73 14.07 5.93
C ILE A 298 -5.96 13.23 5.63
N PHE A 299 -6.43 13.22 4.37
CA PHE A 299 -7.31 12.16 3.91
C PHE A 299 -6.51 10.89 3.62
N ILE A 300 -7.00 9.73 4.08
CA ILE A 300 -6.38 8.44 3.84
C ILE A 300 -7.45 7.41 3.43
N ALA A 301 -7.46 7.10 2.13
CA ALA A 301 -8.32 6.08 1.53
C ALA A 301 -7.86 4.66 1.90
N ILE A 302 -8.71 3.65 1.66
CA ILE A 302 -8.39 2.26 2.01
C ILE A 302 -7.12 1.82 1.25
N GLY A 303 -6.17 1.21 1.96
CA GLY A 303 -4.90 0.73 1.42
C GLY A 303 -3.79 1.78 1.38
N GLN A 304 -4.10 3.08 1.37
CA GLN A 304 -3.09 4.14 1.34
C GLN A 304 -2.23 4.19 2.61
N ARG A 305 -1.00 4.71 2.44
CA ARG A 305 -0.07 5.03 3.53
C ARG A 305 0.42 6.47 3.41
N TYR A 306 0.63 7.11 4.56
CA TYR A 306 1.37 8.37 4.63
C TYR A 306 2.42 8.32 5.75
N ASP A 307 3.68 8.57 5.40
CA ASP A 307 4.71 8.85 6.39
C ASP A 307 4.77 10.36 6.65
N VAL A 308 4.65 10.73 7.92
CA VAL A 308 4.65 12.12 8.38
C VAL A 308 5.71 12.36 9.44
N ILE A 309 6.32 13.55 9.44
CA ILE A 309 7.17 14.03 10.52
C ILE A 309 6.37 15.01 11.39
N ILE A 310 6.16 14.61 12.64
CA ILE A 310 5.59 15.43 13.71
C ILE A 310 6.75 16.01 14.53
N THR A 311 6.71 17.31 14.83
CA THR A 311 7.61 17.91 15.82
C THR A 311 6.88 17.99 17.16
N ALA A 312 7.51 17.56 18.25
CA ALA A 312 6.95 17.67 19.61
C ALA A 312 7.14 19.09 20.18
N ASP A 313 6.63 20.11 19.49
CA ASP A 313 6.86 21.54 19.76
C ASP A 313 5.75 22.22 20.58
N GLN A 314 4.73 21.47 21.00
CA GLN A 314 3.60 21.98 21.79
C GLN A 314 3.89 21.96 23.30
N THR A 315 3.01 22.59 24.08
CA THR A 315 3.10 22.56 25.55
C THR A 315 2.97 21.12 26.06
N PRO A 316 3.91 20.60 26.89
CA PRO A 316 3.85 19.21 27.37
C PRO A 316 2.51 18.87 28.03
N SER A 317 1.75 17.99 27.36
CA SER A 317 0.40 17.58 27.74
C SER A 317 0.05 16.23 27.09
N ASN A 318 -1.18 15.76 27.30
CA ASN A 318 -1.80 14.71 26.51
C ASN A 318 -2.58 15.35 25.34
N TYR A 319 -2.50 14.76 24.15
CA TYR A 319 -3.14 15.22 22.92
C TYR A 319 -3.86 14.06 22.20
N TRP A 320 -5.01 14.34 21.59
CA TRP A 320 -5.70 13.36 20.75
C TRP A 320 -5.11 13.29 19.34
N PHE A 321 -4.65 12.12 18.93
CA PHE A 321 -4.71 11.71 17.53
C PHE A 321 -6.13 11.20 17.25
N ARG A 322 -6.69 11.54 16.09
CA ARG A 322 -8.09 11.24 15.73
C ARG A 322 -8.16 10.61 14.35
N ALA A 323 -9.03 9.61 14.19
CA ALA A 323 -9.48 9.11 12.91
C ALA A 323 -10.99 9.36 12.78
N ILE A 324 -11.41 10.06 11.73
CA ILE A 324 -12.78 10.56 11.57
C ILE A 324 -13.26 10.20 10.17
N VAL A 325 -14.35 9.44 10.07
CA VAL A 325 -14.96 9.14 8.76
C VAL A 325 -15.70 10.39 8.28
N PRO A 326 -15.27 11.02 7.18
CA PRO A 326 -15.85 12.29 6.74
C PRO A 326 -17.27 12.08 6.20
N LYS A 327 -18.12 13.09 6.36
CA LYS A 327 -19.53 13.06 5.96
C LYS A 327 -19.77 14.11 4.87
N PRO A 328 -19.39 13.83 3.61
CA PRO A 328 -19.53 14.80 2.54
C PRO A 328 -21.01 15.17 2.29
N PRO A 329 -21.32 16.42 1.93
CA PRO A 329 -22.69 16.89 1.70
C PRO A 329 -23.24 16.42 0.34
N THR A 330 -23.24 15.11 0.08
CA THR A 330 -23.80 14.54 -1.16
C THR A 330 -25.33 14.46 -1.07
N GLN A 331 -26.03 14.82 -2.16
CA GLN A 331 -27.51 14.81 -2.20
C GLN A 331 -28.15 13.40 -2.15
N LYS A 332 -27.35 12.33 -2.02
CA LYS A 332 -27.81 10.94 -1.97
C LYS A 332 -27.38 10.16 -0.72
N GLY A 333 -26.62 10.77 0.20
CA GLY A 333 -26.21 10.13 1.46
C GLY A 333 -25.14 9.04 1.34
N PHE A 334 -24.59 8.81 0.15
CA PHE A 334 -23.39 8.00 -0.04
C PHE A 334 -22.15 8.85 0.24
N GLY A 335 -21.25 8.29 1.04
CA GLY A 335 -19.93 8.82 1.35
C GLY A 335 -18.94 7.66 1.47
N CYS A 336 -17.68 7.96 1.79
CA CYS A 336 -16.60 6.98 1.89
C CYS A 336 -16.59 6.21 3.23
N GLY A 337 -17.69 5.51 3.48
CA GLY A 337 -17.91 4.60 4.61
C GLY A 337 -18.86 5.11 5.69
N GLN A 338 -19.24 4.21 6.61
CA GLN A 338 -20.09 4.53 7.76
C GLN A 338 -19.60 3.85 9.05
N ASN A 339 -19.59 4.60 10.16
CA ASN A 339 -19.17 4.12 11.47
C ASN A 339 -20.12 4.57 12.59
N ALA A 340 -20.36 3.72 13.59
CA ALA A 340 -21.18 4.03 14.75
C ALA A 340 -20.42 4.78 15.85
N ASN A 341 -19.10 4.58 15.98
CA ASN A 341 -18.25 5.26 16.97
C ASN A 341 -17.48 6.47 16.40
N ASN A 342 -17.90 7.00 15.25
CA ASN A 342 -17.23 8.11 14.56
C ASN A 342 -17.04 9.34 15.49
N GLY A 343 -15.81 9.87 15.58
CA GLY A 343 -15.42 10.91 16.53
C GLY A 343 -14.95 10.39 17.91
N SER A 344 -15.07 9.09 18.17
CA SER A 344 -14.47 8.38 19.32
C SER A 344 -13.47 7.28 18.90
N ILE A 345 -12.98 7.33 17.66
CA ILE A 345 -11.84 6.53 17.16
C ILE A 345 -10.59 7.40 17.31
N ASN A 346 -9.90 7.28 18.46
CA ASN A 346 -8.81 8.17 18.84
C ASN A 346 -7.62 7.38 19.44
N ALA A 347 -6.45 8.01 19.49
CA ALA A 347 -5.28 7.56 20.23
C ALA A 347 -4.70 8.74 21.03
N ILE A 348 -3.99 8.45 22.12
CA ILE A 348 -3.41 9.46 23.02
C ILE A 348 -1.93 9.59 22.73
N PHE A 349 -1.48 10.80 22.43
CA PHE A 349 -0.08 11.19 22.28
C PHE A 349 0.33 12.01 23.52
N SER A 350 1.33 11.56 24.25
CA SER A 350 1.67 12.05 25.59
C SER A 350 3.14 12.42 25.72
N TYR A 351 3.42 13.63 26.22
CA TYR A 351 4.77 14.16 26.39
C TYR A 351 5.50 13.53 27.59
N GLN A 352 6.83 13.49 27.52
CA GLN A 352 7.67 12.97 28.59
C GLN A 352 7.44 13.73 29.91
N GLY A 353 7.14 12.98 30.98
CA GLY A 353 6.88 13.55 32.32
C GLY A 353 5.43 13.99 32.56
N VAL A 354 4.53 13.82 31.59
CA VAL A 354 3.09 14.04 31.76
C VAL A 354 2.43 12.76 32.27
N GLU A 355 1.49 12.88 33.22
CA GLU A 355 0.64 11.75 33.62
C GLU A 355 -0.40 11.47 32.53
N LEU A 356 -0.50 10.22 32.09
CA LEU A 356 -1.37 9.83 30.98
C LEU A 356 -2.86 9.89 31.38
N SER A 357 -3.64 10.69 30.67
CA SER A 357 -5.08 10.86 30.84
C SER A 357 -5.78 11.02 29.48
N GLU A 358 -7.11 10.83 29.42
CA GLU A 358 -7.90 11.24 28.24
C GLU A 358 -7.70 12.77 28.00
N PRO A 359 -7.21 13.22 26.83
CA PRO A 359 -6.97 14.64 26.56
C PRO A 359 -8.23 15.52 26.55
N ASN A 360 -8.05 16.79 26.92
CA ASN A 360 -9.02 17.87 26.69
C ASN A 360 -8.65 18.76 25.49
N SER A 361 -7.72 18.30 24.64
CA SER A 361 -7.21 19.00 23.48
C SER A 361 -8.28 19.24 22.41
N LYS A 362 -8.05 20.24 21.54
CA LYS A 362 -8.97 20.64 20.47
C LYS A 362 -8.42 20.24 19.09
N SER A 363 -9.31 19.65 18.29
CA SER A 363 -9.05 19.35 16.88
C SER A 363 -8.91 20.61 16.04
N PHE A 364 -8.13 20.50 14.96
CA PHE A 364 -8.27 21.36 13.79
C PHE A 364 -9.63 21.15 13.11
N LEU A 365 -9.99 22.04 12.19
CA LEU A 365 -11.17 21.87 11.32
C LEU A 365 -10.92 20.69 10.37
N ILE A 366 -11.77 19.67 10.43
CA ILE A 366 -11.65 18.46 9.60
C ILE A 366 -12.46 18.63 8.31
N PRO A 367 -11.84 18.55 7.11
CA PRO A 367 -12.56 18.54 5.84
C PRO A 367 -13.63 17.45 5.79
N GLN A 368 -14.77 17.75 5.17
CA GLN A 368 -15.84 16.76 4.95
C GLN A 368 -15.87 16.38 3.46
N SER A 369 -14.74 15.86 2.98
CA SER A 369 -14.52 15.37 1.61
C SER A 369 -14.04 13.93 1.63
N CYS A 370 -14.19 13.25 0.50
CA CYS A 370 -13.67 11.92 0.22
C CYS A 370 -12.67 12.01 -0.95
N GLU A 371 -11.71 12.91 -0.79
CA GLU A 371 -10.80 13.40 -1.84
C GLU A 371 -9.38 13.35 -1.29
N ASP A 372 -8.46 12.80 -2.09
CA ASP A 372 -7.05 12.63 -1.71
C ASP A 372 -6.27 13.94 -1.65
N GLU A 373 -5.11 13.88 -1.00
CA GLU A 373 -4.21 15.02 -0.87
C GLU A 373 -3.66 15.46 -2.24
N THR A 374 -3.70 16.77 -2.52
CA THR A 374 -3.36 17.32 -3.86
C THR A 374 -1.94 17.88 -3.98
N GLN A 375 -1.14 17.84 -2.91
CA GLN A 375 0.23 18.37 -2.85
C GLN A 375 1.30 17.27 -3.02
N LEU A 376 0.94 16.16 -3.67
CA LEU A 376 1.76 14.96 -3.81
C LEU A 376 2.69 15.05 -5.03
N VAL A 377 3.85 15.67 -4.86
CA VAL A 377 4.92 15.72 -5.88
C VAL A 377 6.00 14.69 -5.52
N SER A 378 6.20 13.67 -6.37
CA SER A 378 7.26 12.66 -6.17
C SER A 378 8.64 13.32 -6.01
N TRP A 379 9.49 12.77 -5.14
CA TRP A 379 10.89 13.20 -5.06
C TRP A 379 11.66 12.87 -6.34
N ASN A 380 11.38 11.70 -6.91
CA ASN A 380 11.90 11.26 -8.20
C ASN A 380 10.76 11.40 -9.23
N GLU A 381 10.66 12.57 -9.85
CA GLU A 381 9.62 12.88 -10.85
C GLU A 381 9.75 11.97 -12.08
N LYS A 382 8.63 11.37 -12.52
CA LYS A 382 8.54 10.64 -13.79
C LYS A 382 8.01 11.56 -14.88
N SER A 383 8.69 11.63 -16.02
CA SER A 383 8.13 12.27 -17.22
C SER A 383 7.20 11.28 -17.93
N VAL A 384 5.89 11.57 -17.91
CA VAL A 384 4.86 10.85 -18.65
C VAL A 384 4.62 11.56 -19.99
N PRO A 385 4.55 10.86 -21.13
CA PRO A 385 4.35 11.51 -22.43
C PRO A 385 2.89 11.94 -22.62
N GLU A 386 2.56 13.16 -22.18
CA GLU A 386 1.22 13.76 -22.34
C GLU A 386 0.73 13.75 -23.80
N ASN A 387 1.64 13.83 -24.77
CA ASN A 387 1.35 13.74 -26.20
C ASN A 387 0.89 12.35 -26.67
N GLU A 388 1.01 11.31 -25.83
CA GLU A 388 0.49 9.96 -26.06
C GLU A 388 -0.84 9.71 -25.32
N PHE A 389 -1.24 10.62 -24.41
CA PHE A 389 -2.55 10.61 -23.76
C PHE A 389 -3.64 11.15 -24.70
N VAL A 390 -3.98 10.34 -25.70
CA VAL A 390 -5.00 10.65 -26.72
C VAL A 390 -5.88 9.42 -26.92
N TRP A 391 -7.07 9.58 -27.47
CA TRP A 391 -7.83 8.44 -27.98
C TRP A 391 -7.17 7.89 -29.26
N PRO A 392 -6.90 6.58 -29.38
CA PRO A 392 -7.36 5.47 -28.53
C PRO A 392 -6.30 4.87 -27.57
N THR A 393 -5.15 5.50 -27.35
CA THR A 393 -4.11 5.00 -26.42
C THR A 393 -4.52 5.06 -24.95
N ALA A 394 -5.55 5.83 -24.60
CA ALA A 394 -6.23 5.75 -23.31
C ALA A 394 -7.47 4.83 -23.37
N GLN A 395 -7.51 3.81 -22.50
CA GLN A 395 -8.62 2.86 -22.38
C GLN A 395 -9.61 3.31 -21.28
N GLU A 396 -10.90 3.48 -21.63
CA GLU A 396 -11.96 3.69 -20.62
C GLU A 396 -12.31 2.38 -19.89
N LEU A 397 -12.38 2.48 -18.57
CA LEU A 397 -12.84 1.45 -17.64
C LEU A 397 -14.02 2.03 -16.84
N ILE A 398 -15.24 1.77 -17.29
CA ILE A 398 -16.45 2.34 -16.71
C ILE A 398 -16.89 1.48 -15.52
N VAL A 399 -16.76 2.03 -14.30
CA VAL A 399 -17.21 1.40 -13.07
C VAL A 399 -18.71 1.63 -12.93
N THR A 400 -19.51 0.59 -13.18
CA THR A 400 -20.96 0.61 -13.07
C THR A 400 -21.44 -0.01 -11.74
N GLY A 401 -22.44 0.63 -11.14
CA GLY A 401 -22.86 0.39 -9.76
C GLY A 401 -23.80 -0.79 -9.55
N PRO A 402 -24.13 -1.10 -8.27
CA PRO A 402 -25.02 -2.19 -7.89
C PRO A 402 -26.37 -2.12 -8.60
N GLY A 403 -26.72 -3.20 -9.32
CA GLY A 403 -27.92 -3.27 -10.15
C GLY A 403 -27.74 -2.79 -11.61
N SER A 404 -26.50 -2.70 -12.10
CA SER A 404 -26.16 -2.43 -13.50
C SER A 404 -26.76 -3.45 -14.48
N ASN A 405 -26.76 -3.10 -15.77
CA ASN A 405 -27.11 -4.01 -16.86
C ASN A 405 -25.95 -4.97 -17.20
N SER A 406 -25.34 -5.60 -16.19
CA SER A 406 -24.19 -6.49 -16.42
C SER A 406 -24.56 -7.64 -17.36
N LEU A 407 -23.62 -8.08 -18.18
CA LEU A 407 -23.82 -9.16 -19.15
C LEU A 407 -22.74 -10.25 -19.00
N PRO A 408 -23.07 -11.44 -18.46
CA PRO A 408 -24.36 -11.88 -17.89
C PRO A 408 -24.86 -11.06 -16.69
N LYS A 409 -26.17 -11.17 -16.44
CA LYS A 409 -26.83 -10.51 -15.30
C LYS A 409 -26.23 -10.98 -13.97
N ALA A 410 -25.88 -10.03 -13.11
CA ALA A 410 -25.27 -10.27 -11.81
C ALA A 410 -26.09 -11.24 -10.94
N PRO A 411 -25.42 -12.11 -10.14
CA PRO A 411 -26.08 -13.08 -9.26
C PRO A 411 -26.79 -12.44 -8.06
N ALA A 412 -26.47 -11.19 -7.70
CA ALA A 412 -27.01 -10.51 -6.52
C ALA A 412 -27.33 -9.02 -6.75
N PRO A 413 -28.19 -8.44 -5.89
CA PRO A 413 -28.41 -7.02 -5.62
C PRO A 413 -27.34 -6.05 -6.01
N TYR A 414 -26.27 -6.25 -5.24
CA TYR A 414 -25.15 -5.35 -5.09
C TYR A 414 -23.89 -6.08 -5.57
N VAL A 415 -23.70 -6.00 -6.89
CA VAL A 415 -22.49 -6.45 -7.59
C VAL A 415 -21.95 -5.27 -8.38
N TRP A 416 -20.65 -5.07 -8.32
CA TRP A 416 -19.93 -4.04 -9.06
C TRP A 416 -19.42 -4.62 -10.39
N SER A 417 -19.40 -3.79 -11.43
CA SER A 417 -18.91 -4.20 -12.75
C SER A 417 -18.01 -3.13 -13.37
N ILE A 418 -17.01 -3.57 -14.13
CA ILE A 418 -16.17 -2.71 -14.98
C ILE A 418 -16.48 -3.06 -16.43
N ASN A 419 -16.83 -2.07 -17.24
CA ASN A 419 -17.32 -2.27 -18.62
C ASN A 419 -18.43 -3.36 -18.68
N ASP A 420 -19.40 -3.23 -17.77
CA ASP A 420 -20.56 -4.12 -17.57
C ASP A 420 -20.26 -5.62 -17.37
N THR A 421 -19.00 -5.95 -17.03
CA THR A 421 -18.56 -7.29 -16.61
C THR A 421 -18.24 -7.26 -15.11
N TYR A 422 -18.73 -8.23 -14.34
CA TYR A 422 -18.29 -8.46 -12.96
C TYR A 422 -17.17 -9.50 -12.93
N MET A 423 -16.22 -9.35 -12.00
CA MET A 423 -15.08 -10.25 -11.86
C MET A 423 -15.43 -11.48 -11.00
N GLU A 424 -15.04 -12.67 -11.45
CA GLU A 424 -15.14 -13.95 -10.74
C GLU A 424 -13.87 -14.78 -11.05
N THR A 425 -13.25 -15.37 -10.01
CA THR A 425 -11.92 -16.01 -10.14
C THR A 425 -11.96 -17.49 -9.78
N GLU A 426 -11.38 -18.33 -10.66
CA GLU A 426 -11.27 -19.78 -10.48
C GLU A 426 -10.12 -20.09 -9.51
N TRP A 427 -10.40 -20.23 -8.21
CA TRP A 427 -9.38 -20.44 -7.16
C TRP A 427 -8.55 -21.74 -7.32
N ASP A 428 -9.13 -22.77 -7.92
CA ASP A 428 -8.48 -24.04 -8.23
C ASP A 428 -7.72 -24.00 -9.58
N LYS A 429 -7.90 -22.94 -10.37
CA LYS A 429 -7.33 -22.78 -11.72
C LYS A 429 -6.93 -21.32 -11.99
N PRO A 430 -5.92 -20.78 -11.28
CA PRO A 430 -5.55 -19.37 -11.35
C PRO A 430 -5.06 -18.94 -12.74
N THR A 431 -5.16 -17.64 -13.05
CA THR A 431 -4.73 -17.07 -14.35
C THR A 431 -3.29 -17.44 -14.73
N LEU A 432 -2.34 -17.52 -13.80
CA LEU A 432 -0.98 -18.00 -14.11
C LEU A 432 -0.91 -19.45 -14.58
N GLN A 433 -1.87 -20.31 -14.21
CA GLN A 433 -1.97 -21.67 -14.76
C GLN A 433 -2.43 -21.67 -16.22
N TYR A 434 -3.37 -20.79 -16.59
CA TYR A 434 -3.74 -20.57 -17.99
C TYR A 434 -2.53 -20.11 -18.81
N VAL A 435 -1.77 -19.11 -18.30
CA VAL A 435 -0.54 -18.60 -18.93
C VAL A 435 0.53 -19.69 -19.07
N ALA A 436 0.80 -20.46 -18.01
CA ALA A 436 1.78 -21.55 -18.02
C ALA A 436 1.41 -22.71 -18.97
N GLN A 437 0.12 -22.87 -19.27
CA GLN A 437 -0.39 -23.83 -20.26
C GLN A 437 -0.45 -23.25 -21.70
N GLY A 438 -0.15 -21.96 -21.89
CA GLY A 438 -0.34 -21.27 -23.17
C GLY A 438 -1.81 -21.10 -23.57
N ASN A 439 -2.75 -21.27 -22.63
CA ASN A 439 -4.18 -21.29 -22.88
C ASN A 439 -4.79 -19.89 -22.76
N LYS A 440 -5.06 -19.24 -23.90
CA LYS A 440 -5.74 -17.93 -23.96
C LYS A 440 -7.27 -17.97 -23.88
N ASN A 441 -7.89 -19.14 -23.70
CA ASN A 441 -9.35 -19.26 -23.59
C ASN A 441 -9.82 -18.92 -22.17
N TYR A 442 -9.68 -17.65 -21.79
CA TYR A 442 -10.14 -17.10 -20.52
C TYR A 442 -11.67 -17.00 -20.47
N ASN A 443 -12.24 -17.13 -19.28
CA ASN A 443 -13.62 -16.77 -18.99
C ASN A 443 -13.76 -15.23 -19.01
N VAL A 444 -14.88 -14.70 -19.53
CA VAL A 444 -15.15 -13.24 -19.54
C VAL A 444 -15.09 -12.64 -18.14
N HIS A 445 -15.49 -13.40 -17.13
CA HIS A 445 -15.45 -12.99 -15.72
C HIS A 445 -14.04 -12.95 -15.11
N GLN A 446 -13.01 -13.42 -15.80
CA GLN A 446 -11.62 -13.16 -15.38
C GLN A 446 -11.18 -11.71 -15.70
N SER A 447 -12.01 -10.93 -16.41
CA SER A 447 -11.80 -9.49 -16.68
C SER A 447 -10.41 -9.14 -17.25
N ILE A 448 -9.83 -10.06 -18.03
CA ILE A 448 -8.47 -9.94 -18.57
C ILE A 448 -8.35 -8.76 -19.54
N ILE A 449 -7.34 -7.93 -19.33
CA ILE A 449 -6.90 -6.91 -20.28
C ILE A 449 -5.46 -7.28 -20.69
N GLU A 450 -5.25 -7.61 -21.97
CA GLU A 450 -3.92 -7.97 -22.47
C GLU A 450 -3.09 -6.73 -22.80
N LEU A 451 -1.89 -6.64 -22.22
CA LEU A 451 -0.87 -5.64 -22.54
C LEU A 451 0.27 -6.34 -23.30
N PRO A 452 0.30 -6.30 -24.65
CA PRO A 452 1.24 -7.10 -25.44
C PRO A 452 2.63 -6.46 -25.56
N ASP A 453 2.73 -5.14 -25.41
CA ASP A 453 3.94 -4.37 -25.65
C ASP A 453 4.73 -4.14 -24.35
N ALA A 454 6.04 -4.39 -24.40
CA ALA A 454 6.90 -4.33 -23.22
C ALA A 454 7.57 -2.95 -23.04
N ASN A 455 7.50 -2.40 -21.82
CA ASN A 455 8.08 -1.11 -21.42
C ASN A 455 7.50 0.12 -22.14
N VAL A 456 6.21 0.09 -22.49
CA VAL A 456 5.45 1.24 -22.99
C VAL A 456 4.55 1.82 -21.89
N TRP A 457 4.19 3.10 -22.00
CA TRP A 457 3.15 3.68 -21.15
C TRP A 457 1.77 3.18 -21.59
N THR A 458 0.90 2.92 -20.62
CA THR A 458 -0.50 2.51 -20.83
C THR A 458 -1.40 3.44 -20.05
N PHE A 459 -2.39 4.05 -20.71
CA PHE A 459 -3.23 5.08 -20.11
C PHE A 459 -4.64 4.54 -19.80
N TRP A 460 -5.13 4.83 -18.60
CA TRP A 460 -6.36 4.25 -18.07
C TRP A 460 -7.30 5.36 -17.58
N ILE A 461 -8.54 5.39 -18.10
CA ILE A 461 -9.57 6.34 -17.68
C ILE A 461 -10.64 5.57 -16.90
N ILE A 462 -10.46 5.49 -15.58
CA ILE A 462 -11.40 4.81 -14.67
C ILE A 462 -12.57 5.75 -14.39
N LYS A 463 -13.72 5.46 -15.00
CA LYS A 463 -14.89 6.34 -15.05
C LYS A 463 -15.97 5.86 -14.11
N ASN A 464 -16.11 6.56 -12.99
CA ASN A 464 -17.11 6.26 -11.97
C ASN A 464 -18.52 6.66 -12.42
N ALA A 465 -19.34 5.68 -12.84
CA ALA A 465 -20.75 5.89 -13.19
C ALA A 465 -21.71 5.70 -12.00
N ALA A 466 -21.22 5.18 -10.87
CA ALA A 466 -22.03 4.90 -9.68
C ALA A 466 -22.17 6.09 -8.71
N ALA A 467 -21.25 7.06 -8.79
CA ALA A 467 -21.17 8.23 -7.91
C ALA A 467 -20.98 7.90 -6.40
N ILE A 468 -20.21 6.85 -6.12
CA ILE A 468 -19.66 6.52 -4.78
C ILE A 468 -18.13 6.54 -4.90
N PRO A 469 -17.35 7.15 -3.98
CA PRO A 469 -15.89 7.12 -4.04
C PRO A 469 -15.35 5.68 -4.01
N HIS A 470 -14.28 5.42 -4.77
CA HIS A 470 -13.62 4.11 -4.83
C HIS A 470 -12.10 4.28 -4.66
N PRO A 471 -11.47 3.64 -3.67
CA PRO A 471 -10.02 3.51 -3.63
C PRO A 471 -9.59 2.50 -4.70
N ILE A 472 -8.90 2.98 -5.74
CA ILE A 472 -8.32 2.11 -6.76
C ILE A 472 -6.95 1.63 -6.28
N HIS A 473 -6.70 0.34 -6.37
CA HIS A 473 -5.39 -0.26 -6.13
C HIS A 473 -4.94 -1.05 -7.36
N LEU A 474 -3.65 -0.98 -7.69
CA LEU A 474 -3.03 -1.70 -8.80
C LEU A 474 -1.89 -2.56 -8.25
N HIS A 475 -1.91 -3.85 -8.60
CA HIS A 475 -0.87 -4.79 -8.19
C HIS A 475 0.36 -4.64 -9.10
N GLY A 476 1.55 -4.73 -8.50
CA GLY A 476 2.82 -4.74 -9.25
C GLY A 476 3.31 -3.39 -9.79
N HIS A 477 2.57 -2.29 -9.62
CA HIS A 477 2.91 -0.98 -10.18
C HIS A 477 2.48 0.18 -9.27
N ASP A 478 3.38 1.16 -9.07
CA ASP A 478 3.02 2.51 -8.62
C ASP A 478 2.56 3.32 -9.85
N PHE A 479 1.41 4.04 -9.75
CA PHE A 479 0.68 4.65 -10.89
C PHE A 479 0.26 6.11 -10.66
#